data_AF-C1HBS4-F1
#
_entry.id   AF-C1HBS4-F1
#
_cell.length_a   1.000
_cell.length_b   1.000
_cell.length_c   1.000
_cell.angle_alpha   90.00
_cell.angle_beta   90.00
_cell.angle_gamma   90.00
#
_symmetry.space_group_name_H-M   'P 1'
#
loop_
_entity.id
_entity.type
_entity.pdbx_description
1 polymer ?
#
loop_
_entity_poly.entity_id
_entity_poly.type
_entity_poly.pdbx_seq_one_letter_code
_entity_poly.pdbx_strand_id
1 'polypeptide(L)'
;MAQQQTTPSPTIPSPLPFPKPTTIPPRGPHTHTLILLHGRGDSSLDFSTEFITLPLPISPSTSKHPLSTLPQRFPGVKFVFPGAKMGLSTFSGNMMMPQWFDVVSLDPPYEKQYELQREGLRSSVNYLLKLVKEEAAIVGGVGKVVVGGLSQGAVVALAAAMSFDTVEAGEALGGCVAMNLEEDGENGWLRSTDPKVAVSAANWFRENVLGIPPINVVDWQQITLPKTHLWIAHGALDTHLKPQYGEEGAKTLEKLGWNVTFMLYDELEHWYMPDELEDMAIYLDVVVGVPEAE
;
A
#
# COMPACT_ATOMS: atom_id res chain seq x y z
N MET A 1 30.63 -38.49 -36.23
CA MET A 1 30.47 -37.74 -34.96
C MET A 1 30.01 -36.33 -35.31
N ALA A 2 28.71 -36.06 -35.26
CA ALA A 2 28.21 -34.68 -35.33
C ALA A 2 28.09 -34.18 -33.89
N GLN A 3 28.95 -33.23 -33.51
CA GLN A 3 28.87 -32.57 -32.21
C GLN A 3 27.55 -31.78 -32.16
N GLN A 4 26.63 -32.19 -31.28
CA GLN A 4 25.45 -31.39 -30.97
C GLN A 4 25.93 -30.15 -30.24
N GLN A 5 25.90 -29.01 -30.95
CA GLN A 5 26.05 -27.70 -30.33
C GLN A 5 24.89 -27.50 -29.36
N THR A 6 25.19 -27.58 -28.07
CA THR A 6 24.26 -27.15 -27.03
C THR A 6 24.08 -25.65 -27.17
N THR A 7 22.95 -25.22 -27.71
CA THR A 7 22.52 -23.82 -27.64
C THR A 7 22.45 -23.43 -26.16
N PRO A 8 23.13 -22.37 -25.72
CA PRO A 8 23.02 -21.92 -24.33
C PRO A 8 21.57 -21.55 -24.03
N SER A 9 21.05 -22.02 -22.90
CA SER A 9 19.73 -21.62 -22.39
C SER A 9 19.65 -20.09 -22.36
N PRO A 10 18.52 -19.50 -22.80
CA PRO A 10 18.38 -18.05 -22.81
C PRO A 10 18.60 -17.52 -21.40
N THR A 11 19.61 -16.64 -21.26
CA THR A 11 19.86 -15.90 -20.03
C THR A 11 18.60 -15.10 -19.71
N ILE A 12 17.85 -15.50 -18.68
CA ILE A 12 16.71 -14.73 -18.19
C ILE A 12 17.25 -13.34 -17.85
N PRO A 13 16.80 -12.26 -18.52
CA PRO A 13 17.25 -10.92 -18.19
C PRO A 13 17.00 -10.68 -16.70
N SER A 14 18.00 -10.15 -16.00
CA SER A 14 17.82 -9.73 -14.61
C SER A 14 16.59 -8.81 -14.52
N PRO A 15 15.70 -8.99 -13.53
CA PRO A 15 14.51 -8.17 -13.42
C PRO A 15 14.90 -6.68 -13.41
N LEU A 16 14.22 -5.88 -14.21
CA LEU A 16 14.48 -4.44 -14.31
C LEU A 16 14.42 -3.81 -12.91
N PRO A 17 15.31 -2.85 -12.58
CA PRO A 17 15.25 -2.17 -11.29
C PRO A 17 13.96 -1.34 -11.19
N PHE A 18 13.51 -1.08 -9.97
CA PHE A 18 12.45 -0.08 -9.76
C PHE A 18 12.93 1.30 -10.24
N PRO A 19 12.10 2.06 -10.98
CA PRO A 19 12.40 3.44 -11.32
C PRO A 19 12.65 4.31 -10.08
N LYS A 20 13.35 5.43 -10.27
CA LYS A 20 13.51 6.42 -9.21
C LYS A 20 12.13 7.01 -8.83
N PRO A 21 11.79 7.10 -7.53
CA PRO A 21 10.56 7.75 -7.10
C PRO A 21 10.46 9.22 -7.54
N THR A 22 9.26 9.67 -7.89
CA THR A 22 8.94 11.11 -7.89
C THR A 22 8.80 11.55 -6.44
N THR A 23 9.43 12.67 -6.07
CA THR A 23 9.41 13.17 -4.70
C THR A 23 9.00 14.63 -4.71
N ILE A 24 7.98 14.96 -3.93
CA ILE A 24 7.54 16.32 -3.66
C ILE A 24 8.03 16.68 -2.26
N PRO A 25 8.97 17.63 -2.11
CA PRO A 25 9.50 18.00 -0.81
C PRO A 25 8.42 18.67 0.05
N PRO A 26 8.57 18.64 1.39
CA PRO A 26 7.71 19.39 2.28
C PRO A 26 7.85 20.89 2.01
N ARG A 27 6.78 21.65 2.23
CA ARG A 27 6.72 23.11 2.08
C ARG A 27 7.19 23.85 3.33
N GLY A 28 7.25 23.17 4.47
CA GLY A 28 7.76 23.64 5.76
C GLY A 28 8.72 22.63 6.39
N PRO A 29 8.94 22.70 7.73
CA PRO A 29 9.72 21.70 8.44
C PRO A 29 9.17 20.29 8.21
N HIS A 30 10.05 19.33 7.87
CA HIS A 30 9.65 17.96 7.58
C HIS A 30 9.16 17.28 8.88
N THR A 31 7.87 16.95 8.93
CA THR A 31 7.24 16.29 10.09
C THR A 31 6.87 14.84 9.79
N HIS A 32 6.46 14.55 8.55
CA HIS A 32 5.98 13.23 8.12
C HIS A 32 6.38 12.94 6.68
N THR A 33 6.44 11.67 6.32
CA THR A 33 6.54 11.22 4.92
C THR A 33 5.33 10.38 4.56
N LEU A 34 4.70 10.66 3.42
CA LEU A 34 3.65 9.85 2.81
C LEU A 34 4.20 9.19 1.54
N ILE A 35 4.26 7.86 1.53
CA ILE A 35 4.72 7.05 0.39
C ILE A 35 3.48 6.45 -0.30
N LEU A 36 3.18 6.88 -1.54
CA LEU A 36 1.95 6.48 -2.26
C LEU A 36 2.28 5.75 -3.58
N LEU A 37 1.74 4.55 -3.72
CA LEU A 37 1.96 3.68 -4.88
C LEU A 37 0.80 3.79 -5.88
N HIS A 38 1.14 4.02 -7.14
CA HIS A 38 0.17 4.14 -8.24
C HIS A 38 -0.47 2.79 -8.63
N GLY A 39 -1.55 2.84 -9.41
CA GLY A 39 -2.20 1.64 -9.94
C GLY A 39 -1.41 0.97 -11.09
N ARG A 40 -1.84 -0.22 -11.50
CA ARG A 40 -1.24 -0.93 -12.64
C ARG A 40 -1.41 -0.13 -13.93
N GLY A 41 -0.34 -0.04 -14.73
CA GLY A 41 -0.31 0.68 -16.00
C GLY A 41 0.00 2.18 -15.88
N ASP A 42 -0.08 2.74 -14.68
CA ASP A 42 0.18 4.15 -14.40
C ASP A 42 1.68 4.42 -14.13
N SER A 43 2.06 5.68 -13.93
CA SER A 43 3.43 6.10 -13.67
C SER A 43 3.55 6.94 -12.39
N SER A 44 4.74 6.88 -11.79
CA SER A 44 5.11 7.72 -10.64
C SER A 44 4.90 9.22 -10.90
N LEU A 45 5.10 9.70 -12.12
CA LEU A 45 4.99 11.12 -12.44
C LEU A 45 3.54 11.55 -12.62
N ASP A 46 2.77 10.79 -13.42
CA ASP A 46 1.38 11.14 -13.74
C ASP A 46 0.52 11.07 -12.49
N PHE A 47 0.58 9.95 -11.76
CA PHE A 47 -0.11 9.78 -10.47
C PHE A 47 0.25 10.89 -9.48
N SER A 48 1.54 11.20 -9.32
CA SER A 48 1.94 12.27 -8.41
C SER A 48 1.37 13.63 -8.81
N THR A 49 1.38 13.95 -10.11
CA THR A 49 0.95 15.25 -10.62
C THR A 49 -0.53 15.47 -10.35
N GLU A 50 -1.35 14.47 -10.65
CA GLU A 50 -2.79 14.55 -10.40
C GLU A 50 -3.08 14.60 -8.89
N PHE A 51 -2.47 13.70 -8.11
CA PHE A 51 -2.74 13.59 -6.68
C PHE A 51 -2.38 14.86 -5.89
N ILE A 52 -1.23 15.49 -6.18
CA ILE A 52 -0.79 16.69 -5.45
C ILE A 52 -1.45 18.00 -5.92
N THR A 53 -2.17 17.96 -7.05
CA THR A 53 -2.86 19.13 -7.62
C THR A 53 -4.38 19.08 -7.48
N LEU A 54 -4.97 17.94 -7.08
CA LEU A 54 -6.41 17.83 -6.85
C LEU A 54 -6.84 18.78 -5.72
N PRO A 55 -7.79 19.72 -5.98
CA PRO A 55 -8.35 20.56 -4.93
C PRO A 55 -9.18 19.74 -3.95
N LEU A 56 -8.96 19.95 -2.65
CA LEU A 56 -9.83 19.39 -1.63
C LEU A 56 -11.11 20.24 -1.49
N PRO A 57 -12.26 19.60 -1.20
CA PRO A 57 -13.48 20.27 -0.75
C PRO A 57 -13.22 21.22 0.42
N ILE A 58 -14.12 22.20 0.57
CA ILE A 58 -14.06 23.12 1.72
C ILE A 58 -14.52 22.34 2.96
N SER A 59 -13.62 22.10 3.90
CA SER A 59 -13.99 21.50 5.19
C SER A 59 -14.76 22.51 6.06
N PRO A 60 -15.95 22.14 6.59
CA PRO A 60 -16.70 22.99 7.51
C PRO A 60 -15.96 23.28 8.83
N SER A 61 -15.05 22.37 9.22
CA SER A 61 -14.26 22.45 10.45
C SER A 61 -13.09 23.41 10.30
N THR A 62 -12.48 23.49 9.11
CA THR A 62 -11.36 24.38 8.84
C THR A 62 -11.85 25.63 8.12
N SER A 63 -12.24 26.67 8.87
CA SER A 63 -12.48 28.01 8.31
C SER A 63 -11.24 28.67 7.65
N LYS A 64 -10.12 27.95 7.57
CA LYS A 64 -8.79 28.47 7.27
C LYS A 64 -8.38 28.36 5.80
N HIS A 65 -8.91 27.41 5.02
CA HIS A 65 -8.48 27.21 3.64
C HIS A 65 -9.65 26.87 2.69
N PRO A 66 -10.32 27.87 2.10
CA PRO A 66 -11.21 27.60 0.98
C PRO A 66 -10.35 27.21 -0.23
N LEU A 67 -10.35 25.90 -0.57
CA LEU A 67 -9.66 25.28 -1.72
C LEU A 67 -8.13 25.07 -1.55
N SER A 68 -7.73 24.17 -0.65
CA SER A 68 -6.34 23.70 -0.54
C SER A 68 -6.11 22.37 -1.26
N THR A 69 -4.90 22.12 -1.77
CA THR A 69 -4.43 20.76 -2.13
C THR A 69 -3.75 20.10 -0.92
N LEU A 70 -3.53 18.77 -0.97
CA LEU A 70 -2.87 18.04 0.11
C LEU A 70 -1.51 18.63 0.54
N PRO A 71 -0.57 19.00 -0.37
CA PRO A 71 0.65 19.69 0.05
C PRO A 71 0.41 21.02 0.74
N GLN A 72 -0.63 21.77 0.37
CA GLN A 72 -0.96 23.04 1.02
C GLN A 72 -1.56 22.82 2.40
N ARG A 73 -2.44 21.81 2.55
CA ARG A 73 -3.06 21.41 3.82
C ARG A 73 -2.03 20.87 4.81
N PHE A 74 -1.05 20.09 4.33
CA PHE A 74 -0.01 19.47 5.15
C PHE A 74 1.40 19.91 4.74
N PRO A 75 1.83 21.14 5.09
CA PRO A 75 3.09 21.70 4.63
C PRO A 75 4.32 20.93 5.14
N GLY A 76 4.19 20.19 6.24
CA GLY A 76 5.29 19.37 6.79
C GLY A 76 5.44 17.99 6.16
N VAL A 77 4.56 17.59 5.24
CA VAL A 77 4.60 16.28 4.60
C VAL A 77 5.49 16.27 3.38
N LYS A 78 6.43 15.33 3.34
CA LYS A 78 7.12 14.92 2.12
C LYS A 78 6.28 13.85 1.43
N PHE A 79 5.98 14.03 0.14
CA PHE A 79 5.28 13.01 -0.65
C PHE A 79 6.28 12.25 -1.52
N VAL A 80 6.26 10.93 -1.44
CA VAL A 80 7.12 10.04 -2.24
C VAL A 80 6.21 9.13 -3.05
N PHE A 81 6.36 9.15 -4.36
CA PHE A 81 5.62 8.31 -5.29
C PHE A 81 6.61 7.35 -5.93
N PRO A 82 6.68 6.08 -5.50
CA PRO A 82 7.55 5.10 -6.13
C PRO A 82 6.98 4.69 -7.49
N GLY A 83 7.85 4.31 -8.43
CA GLY A 83 7.45 3.74 -9.71
C GLY A 83 7.50 2.22 -9.70
N ALA A 84 6.51 1.57 -10.32
CA ALA A 84 6.53 0.14 -10.55
C ALA A 84 7.53 -0.27 -11.64
N LYS A 85 7.93 -1.55 -11.67
CA LYS A 85 8.79 -2.08 -12.75
C LYS A 85 7.99 -2.21 -14.04
N MET A 86 8.63 -1.98 -15.18
CA MET A 86 8.09 -2.41 -16.46
C MET A 86 8.10 -3.93 -16.52
N GLY A 87 6.93 -4.53 -16.77
CA GLY A 87 6.75 -5.98 -16.86
C GLY A 87 5.74 -6.37 -17.93
N LEU A 88 5.80 -7.64 -18.34
CA LEU A 88 4.80 -8.23 -19.23
C LEU A 88 3.54 -8.53 -18.42
N SER A 89 2.39 -7.98 -18.80
CA SER A 89 1.12 -8.24 -18.12
C SER A 89 0.45 -9.48 -18.72
N THR A 90 0.35 -10.56 -17.94
CA THR A 90 -0.35 -11.78 -18.39
C THR A 90 -1.85 -11.50 -18.56
N PHE A 91 -2.47 -10.78 -17.63
CA PHE A 91 -3.87 -10.36 -17.72
C PHE A 91 -4.16 -9.53 -18.97
N SER A 92 -3.25 -8.64 -19.36
CA SER A 92 -3.44 -7.73 -20.49
C SER A 92 -2.85 -8.27 -21.80
N GLY A 93 -2.88 -9.59 -22.02
CA GLY A 93 -2.47 -10.20 -23.29
C GLY A 93 -0.99 -9.98 -23.64
N ASN A 94 -0.11 -10.01 -22.64
CA ASN A 94 1.33 -9.77 -22.77
C ASN A 94 1.71 -8.35 -23.21
N MET A 95 0.90 -7.34 -22.88
CA MET A 95 1.31 -5.95 -23.02
C MET A 95 2.37 -5.57 -21.99
N MET A 96 3.40 -4.83 -22.41
CA MET A 96 4.41 -4.26 -21.51
C MET A 96 3.83 -3.04 -20.81
N MET A 97 3.79 -3.06 -19.48
CA MET A 97 3.29 -1.93 -18.68
C MET A 97 3.93 -1.86 -17.29
N PRO A 98 3.92 -0.70 -16.62
CA PRO A 98 4.28 -0.60 -15.22
C PRO A 98 3.35 -1.43 -14.35
N GLN A 99 3.90 -2.32 -13.52
CA GLN A 99 3.13 -3.14 -12.60
C GLN A 99 3.98 -3.59 -11.41
N TRP A 100 3.36 -3.65 -10.23
CA TRP A 100 4.01 -4.08 -9.00
C TRP A 100 4.17 -5.60 -8.94
N PHE A 101 3.21 -6.31 -9.48
CA PHE A 101 3.20 -7.76 -9.62
C PHE A 101 2.32 -8.16 -10.80
N ASP A 102 2.63 -9.29 -11.42
CA ASP A 102 1.84 -9.80 -12.54
C ASP A 102 0.64 -10.60 -12.02
N VAL A 103 -0.51 -10.38 -12.65
CA VAL A 103 -1.76 -11.08 -12.34
C VAL A 103 -2.30 -11.71 -13.61
N VAL A 104 -2.97 -12.85 -13.48
CA VAL A 104 -3.54 -13.56 -14.63
C VAL A 104 -5.05 -13.33 -14.73
N SER A 105 -5.74 -13.26 -13.59
CA SER A 105 -7.17 -13.00 -13.47
C SER A 105 -7.42 -12.08 -12.28
N LEU A 106 -8.43 -11.22 -12.39
CA LEU A 106 -8.96 -10.43 -11.28
C LEU A 106 -10.16 -11.12 -10.60
N ASP A 107 -10.75 -12.13 -11.24
CA ASP A 107 -11.84 -12.93 -10.67
C ASP A 107 -11.33 -14.30 -10.16
N PRO A 108 -11.89 -14.81 -9.04
CA PRO A 108 -11.60 -16.15 -8.54
C PRO A 108 -12.02 -17.26 -9.53
N PRO A 109 -11.42 -18.47 -9.45
CA PRO A 109 -10.36 -18.85 -8.52
C PRO A 109 -8.97 -18.41 -9.01
N TYR A 110 -8.16 -17.87 -8.08
CA TYR A 110 -6.79 -17.39 -8.34
C TYR A 110 -5.73 -18.53 -8.36
N GLU A 111 -6.14 -19.76 -8.03
CA GLU A 111 -5.26 -20.89 -7.71
C GLU A 111 -4.19 -21.22 -8.77
N LYS A 112 -4.44 -20.91 -10.05
CA LYS A 112 -3.58 -21.39 -11.14
C LYS A 112 -2.21 -20.70 -11.25
N GLN A 113 -1.96 -19.56 -10.59
CA GLN A 113 -0.65 -18.86 -10.68
C GLN A 113 -0.20 -18.12 -9.39
N TYR A 114 -0.61 -18.59 -8.23
CA TYR A 114 -0.27 -17.98 -6.92
C TYR A 114 1.23 -17.65 -6.75
N GLU A 115 2.13 -18.49 -7.28
CA GLU A 115 3.57 -18.28 -7.16
C GLU A 115 4.12 -17.08 -7.97
N LEU A 116 3.57 -16.81 -9.17
CA LEU A 116 4.03 -15.68 -9.99
C LEU A 116 3.63 -14.34 -9.33
N GLN A 117 2.38 -14.26 -8.86
CA GLN A 117 1.86 -13.11 -8.11
C GLN A 117 2.70 -12.87 -6.86
N ARG A 118 3.04 -13.92 -6.11
CA ARG A 118 3.87 -13.85 -4.91
C ARG A 118 5.26 -13.30 -5.15
N GLU A 119 5.96 -13.73 -6.19
CA GLU A 119 7.33 -13.24 -6.44
C GLU A 119 7.34 -11.74 -6.75
N GLY A 120 6.41 -11.28 -7.60
CA GLY A 120 6.24 -9.86 -7.88
C GLY A 120 5.86 -9.06 -6.64
N LEU A 121 4.85 -9.54 -5.90
CA LEU A 121 4.37 -8.89 -4.68
C LEU A 121 5.48 -8.79 -3.63
N ARG A 122 6.21 -9.90 -3.41
CA ARG A 122 7.40 -9.95 -2.58
C ARG A 122 8.43 -8.92 -2.99
N SER A 123 8.75 -8.82 -4.28
CA SER A 123 9.72 -7.83 -4.76
C SER A 123 9.27 -6.40 -4.48
N SER A 124 7.98 -6.10 -4.63
CA SER A 124 7.42 -4.75 -4.46
C SER A 124 7.28 -4.35 -3.00
N VAL A 125 6.83 -5.27 -2.14
CA VAL A 125 6.76 -5.04 -0.69
C VAL A 125 8.15 -4.82 -0.11
N ASN A 126 9.15 -5.63 -0.49
CA ASN A 126 10.52 -5.42 -0.02
C ASN A 126 11.10 -4.07 -0.46
N TYR A 127 10.75 -3.60 -1.66
CA TYR A 127 11.15 -2.27 -2.13
C TYR A 127 10.47 -1.16 -1.32
N LEU A 128 9.17 -1.28 -1.04
CA LEU A 128 8.46 -0.33 -0.19
C LEU A 128 9.03 -0.30 1.24
N LEU A 129 9.27 -1.46 1.86
CA LEU A 129 9.88 -1.55 3.20
C LEU A 129 11.28 -0.91 3.24
N LYS A 130 12.05 -1.00 2.15
CA LYS A 130 13.32 -0.29 2.03
C LYS A 130 13.12 1.23 2.01
N LEU A 131 12.18 1.74 1.22
CA LEU A 131 11.85 3.17 1.20
C LEU A 131 11.35 3.67 2.56
N VAL A 132 10.53 2.88 3.26
CA VAL A 132 10.09 3.19 4.63
C VAL A 132 11.29 3.36 5.56
N LYS A 133 12.26 2.45 5.55
CA LYS A 133 13.47 2.55 6.38
C LYS A 133 14.29 3.80 6.03
N GLU A 134 14.44 4.12 4.75
CA GLU A 134 15.15 5.32 4.28
C GLU A 134 14.45 6.62 4.72
N GLU A 135 13.13 6.70 4.56
CA GLU A 135 12.34 7.88 4.93
C GLU A 135 12.21 8.05 6.43
N ALA A 136 12.09 6.96 7.18
CA ALA A 136 12.10 6.98 8.65
C ALA A 136 13.41 7.51 9.22
N ALA A 137 14.55 7.20 8.59
CA ALA A 137 15.84 7.76 8.96
C ALA A 137 15.94 9.27 8.71
N ILE A 138 15.22 9.78 7.70
CA ILE A 138 15.19 11.22 7.37
C ILE A 138 14.26 11.98 8.32
N VAL A 139 13.04 11.50 8.52
CA VAL A 139 12.00 12.20 9.32
C VAL A 139 12.12 11.94 10.84
N GLY A 140 12.95 10.97 11.21
CA GLY A 140 13.24 10.62 12.60
C GLY A 140 12.16 9.77 13.25
N GLY A 141 11.82 8.64 12.62
CA GLY A 141 10.92 7.60 13.15
C GLY A 141 9.99 7.01 12.08
N VAL A 142 9.77 5.69 12.11
CA VAL A 142 8.78 4.99 11.26
C VAL A 142 7.35 5.35 11.63
N GLY A 143 7.09 5.78 12.87
CA GLY A 143 5.79 6.30 13.31
C GLY A 143 5.37 7.60 12.61
N LYS A 144 6.28 8.22 11.84
CA LYS A 144 6.01 9.40 11.01
C LYS A 144 5.97 9.08 9.51
N VAL A 145 6.05 7.80 9.15
CA VAL A 145 5.96 7.33 7.76
C VAL A 145 4.60 6.67 7.57
N VAL A 146 3.82 7.21 6.64
CA VAL A 146 2.56 6.63 6.19
C VAL A 146 2.81 5.99 4.82
N VAL A 147 2.34 4.76 4.65
CA VAL A 147 2.36 4.07 3.35
C VAL A 147 0.96 4.01 2.76
N GLY A 148 0.84 4.03 1.46
CA GLY A 148 -0.46 3.86 0.83
C GLY A 148 -0.37 3.62 -0.66
N GLY A 149 -1.52 3.50 -1.29
CA GLY A 149 -1.60 3.37 -2.74
C GLY A 149 -3.01 3.21 -3.27
N LEU A 150 -3.08 3.14 -4.59
CA LEU A 150 -4.29 2.97 -5.38
C LEU A 150 -4.26 1.63 -6.12
N SER A 151 -5.39 0.92 -6.18
CA SER A 151 -5.54 -0.30 -6.98
C SER A 151 -4.45 -1.31 -6.60
N GLN A 152 -3.68 -1.81 -7.57
CA GLN A 152 -2.54 -2.69 -7.30
C GLN A 152 -1.51 -2.11 -6.30
N GLY A 153 -1.32 -0.79 -6.29
CA GLY A 153 -0.45 -0.12 -5.31
C GLY A 153 -0.98 -0.19 -3.88
N ALA A 154 -2.31 -0.23 -3.70
CA ALA A 154 -2.96 -0.39 -2.40
C ALA A 154 -2.66 -1.75 -1.79
N VAL A 155 -2.67 -2.82 -2.61
CA VAL A 155 -2.32 -4.19 -2.19
C VAL A 155 -0.90 -4.24 -1.65
N VAL A 156 0.06 -3.64 -2.36
CA VAL A 156 1.47 -3.60 -1.91
C VAL A 156 1.62 -2.82 -0.60
N ALA A 157 0.96 -1.67 -0.48
CA ALA A 157 1.01 -0.85 0.72
C ALA A 157 0.42 -1.58 1.93
N LEU A 158 -0.73 -2.22 1.76
CA LEU A 158 -1.40 -2.99 2.79
C LEU A 158 -0.57 -4.22 3.21
N ALA A 159 -0.04 -4.97 2.26
CA ALA A 159 0.86 -6.10 2.51
C ALA A 159 2.10 -5.68 3.30
N ALA A 160 2.69 -4.52 2.98
CA ALA A 160 3.81 -3.95 3.72
C ALA A 160 3.41 -3.54 5.15
N ALA A 161 2.25 -2.90 5.32
CA ALA A 161 1.78 -2.43 6.61
C ALA A 161 1.42 -3.58 7.56
N MET A 162 0.74 -4.62 7.07
CA MET A 162 0.39 -5.82 7.82
C MET A 162 1.61 -6.64 8.24
N SER A 163 2.65 -6.60 7.42
CA SER A 163 3.87 -7.38 7.61
C SER A 163 4.98 -6.58 8.28
N PHE A 164 4.73 -5.34 8.70
CA PHE A 164 5.76 -4.48 9.24
C PHE A 164 6.28 -4.99 10.60
N ASP A 165 7.60 -5.06 10.75
CA ASP A 165 8.24 -5.57 11.96
C ASP A 165 8.29 -4.50 13.07
N THR A 166 7.19 -4.36 13.80
CA THR A 166 7.10 -3.39 14.90
C THR A 166 8.03 -3.71 16.07
N VAL A 167 8.47 -4.97 16.20
CA VAL A 167 9.40 -5.39 17.25
C VAL A 167 10.82 -4.93 16.91
N GLU A 168 11.27 -5.14 15.67
CA GLU A 168 12.55 -4.64 15.18
C GLU A 168 12.58 -3.11 15.16
N ALA A 169 11.50 -2.47 14.69
CA ALA A 169 11.44 -1.02 14.56
C ALA A 169 11.23 -0.28 15.90
N GLY A 170 10.67 -0.95 16.92
CA GLY A 170 10.33 -0.33 18.21
C GLY A 170 9.09 0.58 18.20
N GLU A 171 8.47 0.76 17.03
CA GLU A 171 7.28 1.57 16.80
C GLU A 171 6.48 1.01 15.62
N ALA A 172 5.20 1.38 15.54
CA ALA A 172 4.36 1.09 14.39
C ALA A 172 4.58 2.10 13.26
N LEU A 173 4.14 1.77 12.05
CA LEU A 173 4.02 2.75 10.98
C LEU A 173 3.04 3.85 11.39
N GLY A 174 3.24 5.07 10.90
CA GLY A 174 2.33 6.18 11.16
C GLY A 174 0.89 5.90 10.71
N GLY A 175 0.74 5.14 9.62
CA GLY A 175 -0.55 4.68 9.14
C GLY A 175 -0.46 3.97 7.79
N CYS A 176 -1.59 3.43 7.33
CA CYS A 176 -1.75 2.91 5.97
C CYS A 176 -3.00 3.47 5.29
N VAL A 177 -2.90 3.86 4.02
CA VAL A 177 -4.02 4.32 3.18
C VAL A 177 -4.14 3.42 1.94
N ALA A 178 -5.22 2.67 1.80
CA ALA A 178 -5.45 1.76 0.68
C ALA A 178 -6.73 2.15 -0.07
N MET A 179 -6.61 2.59 -1.32
CA MET A 179 -7.74 3.03 -2.16
C MET A 179 -7.99 2.01 -3.29
N ASN A 180 -9.25 1.62 -3.48
CA ASN A 180 -9.72 0.64 -4.46
C ASN A 180 -8.94 -0.68 -4.42
N LEU A 181 -9.01 -1.40 -3.31
CA LEU A 181 -8.22 -2.61 -3.04
C LEU A 181 -8.65 -3.82 -3.92
N GLU A 182 -7.69 -4.58 -4.46
CA GLU A 182 -7.95 -5.90 -5.07
C GLU A 182 -8.16 -6.95 -3.97
N GLU A 183 -9.08 -7.92 -4.15
CA GLU A 183 -9.20 -9.04 -3.19
C GLU A 183 -7.96 -9.93 -3.27
N ASP A 184 -7.33 -10.18 -2.12
CA ASP A 184 -6.47 -11.33 -1.93
C ASP A 184 -7.31 -12.44 -1.29
N GLY A 185 -7.64 -13.45 -2.11
CA GLY A 185 -8.59 -14.55 -1.88
C GLY A 185 -9.02 -14.92 -0.44
N GLU A 186 -10.33 -15.18 -0.34
CA GLU A 186 -11.07 -15.86 0.74
C GLU A 186 -10.25 -16.51 1.87
N ASN A 187 -10.51 -16.07 3.11
CA ASN A 187 -10.45 -16.98 4.26
C ASN A 187 -11.52 -16.62 5.29
N GLY A 188 -12.38 -17.59 5.61
CA GLY A 188 -13.37 -17.50 6.68
C GLY A 188 -12.73 -17.55 8.07
N TRP A 189 -12.39 -16.39 8.64
CA TRP A 189 -11.95 -16.28 10.03
C TRP A 189 -13.08 -15.82 10.97
N LEU A 190 -13.08 -16.35 12.19
CA LEU A 190 -13.82 -15.78 13.34
C LEU A 190 -13.09 -14.51 13.82
N ARG A 191 -13.82 -13.49 14.29
CA ARG A 191 -13.21 -12.29 14.87
C ARG A 191 -12.41 -12.69 16.11
N SER A 192 -11.09 -12.51 16.06
CA SER A 192 -10.18 -12.72 17.17
C SER A 192 -9.67 -11.37 17.66
N THR A 193 -9.80 -11.13 18.96
CA THR A 193 -9.13 -10.03 19.65
C THR A 193 -7.83 -10.49 20.31
N ASP A 194 -7.37 -11.72 20.03
CA ASP A 194 -6.12 -12.24 20.56
C ASP A 194 -4.94 -11.69 19.74
N PRO A 195 -4.04 -10.88 20.33
CA PRO A 195 -2.85 -10.38 19.65
C PRO A 195 -1.97 -11.47 19.04
N LYS A 196 -2.02 -12.69 19.59
CA LYS A 196 -1.26 -13.83 19.06
C LYS A 196 -1.75 -14.24 17.68
N VAL A 197 -3.06 -14.17 17.41
CA VAL A 197 -3.62 -14.48 16.09
C VAL A 197 -3.12 -13.46 15.06
N ALA A 198 -3.09 -12.18 15.41
CA ALA A 198 -2.57 -11.12 14.54
C ALA A 198 -1.11 -11.38 14.15
N VAL A 199 -0.25 -11.66 15.15
CA VAL A 199 1.18 -11.92 14.90
C VAL A 199 1.40 -13.24 14.16
N SER A 200 0.63 -14.28 14.45
CA SER A 200 0.69 -15.54 13.71
C SER A 200 0.29 -15.37 12.24
N ALA A 201 -0.76 -14.59 11.96
CA ALA A 201 -1.15 -14.28 10.59
C ALA A 201 -0.08 -13.46 9.86
N ALA A 202 0.48 -12.43 10.52
CA ALA A 202 1.57 -11.64 9.98
C ALA A 202 2.81 -12.50 9.68
N ASN A 203 3.22 -13.38 10.61
CA ASN A 203 4.35 -14.28 10.40
C ASN A 203 4.09 -15.29 9.27
N TRP A 204 2.90 -15.86 9.20
CA TRP A 204 2.53 -16.73 8.08
C TRP A 204 2.67 -16.00 6.74
N PHE A 205 2.18 -14.76 6.66
CA PHE A 205 2.28 -13.96 5.44
C PHE A 205 3.74 -13.59 5.12
N ARG A 206 4.53 -13.20 6.12
CA ARG A 206 5.96 -12.90 5.98
C ARG A 206 6.74 -14.07 5.41
N GLU A 207 6.54 -15.26 5.95
CA GLU A 207 7.31 -16.44 5.56
C GLU A 207 6.81 -17.03 4.24
N ASN A 208 5.49 -17.15 4.07
CA ASN A 208 4.92 -17.88 2.94
C ASN A 208 4.74 -16.96 1.73
N VAL A 209 4.28 -15.72 1.90
CA VAL A 209 4.02 -14.80 0.78
C VAL A 209 5.26 -13.96 0.50
N LEU A 210 5.76 -13.24 1.50
CA LEU A 210 6.84 -12.25 1.32
C LEU A 210 8.25 -12.83 1.36
N GLY A 211 8.45 -14.07 1.78
CA GLY A 211 9.79 -14.66 1.90
C GLY A 211 10.76 -13.83 2.75
N ILE A 212 10.25 -13.14 3.79
CA ILE A 212 11.04 -12.39 4.77
C ILE A 212 10.98 -13.09 6.14
N PRO A 213 12.01 -12.93 6.99
CA PRO A 213 12.04 -13.59 8.30
C PRO A 213 10.79 -13.27 9.14
N PRO A 214 10.28 -14.17 9.97
CA PRO A 214 9.17 -13.86 10.87
C PRO A 214 9.56 -12.76 11.87
N ILE A 215 8.57 -12.05 12.41
CA ILE A 215 8.72 -11.15 13.54
C ILE A 215 9.20 -11.99 14.73
N ASN A 216 10.38 -11.64 15.25
CA ASN A 216 11.00 -12.37 16.36
C ASN A 216 10.35 -11.98 17.70
N VAL A 217 9.24 -12.64 18.03
CA VAL A 217 8.59 -12.47 19.33
C VAL A 217 9.39 -13.20 20.41
N VAL A 218 10.04 -12.44 21.29
CA VAL A 218 10.78 -12.98 22.44
C VAL A 218 9.84 -13.34 23.60
N ASP A 219 8.79 -12.54 23.85
CA ASP A 219 7.81 -12.78 24.91
C ASP A 219 6.38 -12.71 24.36
N TRP A 220 5.76 -13.88 24.16
CA TRP A 220 4.39 -14.02 23.68
C TRP A 220 3.33 -13.51 24.68
N GLN A 221 3.70 -13.22 25.93
CA GLN A 221 2.79 -12.64 26.93
C GLN A 221 2.69 -11.12 26.82
N GLN A 222 3.67 -10.46 26.17
CA GLN A 222 3.71 -9.00 26.01
C GLN A 222 3.27 -8.51 24.62
N ILE A 223 2.85 -9.42 23.73
CA ILE A 223 2.35 -9.03 22.41
C ILE A 223 1.08 -8.18 22.57
N THR A 224 1.08 -7.04 21.89
CA THR A 224 -0.09 -6.17 21.77
C THR A 224 -0.69 -6.27 20.37
N LEU A 225 -1.96 -5.87 20.23
CA LEU A 225 -2.59 -5.77 18.92
C LEU A 225 -1.78 -4.86 17.97
N PRO A 226 -1.88 -5.06 16.64
CA PRO A 226 -1.31 -4.15 15.66
C PRO A 226 -1.73 -2.71 15.94
N LYS A 227 -0.74 -1.81 16.02
CA LYS A 227 -0.99 -0.39 16.34
C LYS A 227 -1.12 0.50 15.11
N THR A 228 -0.64 0.05 13.94
CA THR A 228 -0.82 0.76 12.68
C THR A 228 -2.31 0.81 12.34
N HIS A 229 -2.89 2.01 12.22
CA HIS A 229 -4.26 2.17 11.75
C HIS A 229 -4.30 2.01 10.21
N LEU A 230 -5.29 1.28 9.72
CA LEU A 230 -5.51 1.05 8.29
C LEU A 230 -6.75 1.84 7.86
N TRP A 231 -6.57 2.79 6.94
CA TRP A 231 -7.68 3.47 6.28
C TRP A 231 -7.84 2.87 4.89
N ILE A 232 -8.99 2.27 4.63
CA ILE A 232 -9.30 1.56 3.39
C ILE A 232 -10.51 2.25 2.76
N ALA A 233 -10.41 2.56 1.47
CA ALA A 233 -11.46 3.21 0.71
C ALA A 233 -11.74 2.46 -0.59
N HIS A 234 -13.00 2.47 -1.04
CA HIS A 234 -13.39 1.88 -2.32
C HIS A 234 -14.54 2.67 -2.96
N GLY A 235 -14.57 2.75 -4.28
CA GLY A 235 -15.71 3.30 -5.02
C GLY A 235 -16.83 2.30 -5.26
N ALA A 236 -18.08 2.65 -4.95
CA ALA A 236 -19.22 1.76 -5.11
C ALA A 236 -19.58 1.45 -6.57
N LEU A 237 -19.14 2.31 -7.51
CA LEU A 237 -19.30 2.12 -8.96
C LEU A 237 -18.08 1.48 -9.61
N ASP A 238 -17.09 1.03 -8.83
CA ASP A 238 -15.90 0.36 -9.37
C ASP A 238 -16.29 -0.95 -10.08
N THR A 239 -16.24 -0.90 -11.42
CA THR A 239 -16.50 -2.06 -12.29
C THR A 239 -15.24 -2.86 -12.63
N HIS A 240 -14.06 -2.34 -12.26
CA HIS A 240 -12.77 -2.98 -12.48
C HIS A 240 -12.41 -3.91 -11.32
N LEU A 241 -12.63 -3.43 -10.08
CA LEU A 241 -12.50 -4.19 -8.84
C LEU A 241 -13.79 -4.06 -8.06
N LYS A 242 -14.48 -5.20 -7.87
CA LYS A 242 -15.73 -5.24 -7.14
C LYS A 242 -15.56 -4.62 -5.75
N PRO A 243 -16.43 -3.69 -5.31
CA PRO A 243 -16.31 -3.05 -4.00
C PRO A 243 -16.33 -4.03 -2.82
N GLN A 244 -16.95 -5.20 -3.03
CA GLN A 244 -16.95 -6.31 -2.09
C GLN A 244 -15.54 -6.74 -1.70
N TYR A 245 -14.57 -6.63 -2.60
CA TYR A 245 -13.17 -6.98 -2.36
C TYR A 245 -12.53 -6.12 -1.26
N GLY A 246 -12.71 -4.80 -1.34
CA GLY A 246 -12.26 -3.87 -0.30
C GLY A 246 -12.98 -4.12 1.03
N GLU A 247 -14.30 -4.35 1.00
CA GLU A 247 -15.11 -4.59 2.19
C GLU A 247 -14.75 -5.90 2.91
N GLU A 248 -14.56 -6.98 2.16
CA GLU A 248 -14.17 -8.29 2.69
C GLU A 248 -12.73 -8.31 3.19
N GLY A 249 -11.81 -7.62 2.50
CA GLY A 249 -10.45 -7.38 2.96
C GLY A 249 -10.44 -6.65 4.30
N ALA A 250 -11.16 -5.53 4.41
CA ALA A 250 -11.28 -4.75 5.64
C ALA A 250 -11.84 -5.61 6.80
N LYS A 251 -12.94 -6.34 6.58
CA LYS A 251 -13.53 -7.24 7.59
C LYS A 251 -12.55 -8.33 8.02
N THR A 252 -11.76 -8.87 7.11
CA THR A 252 -10.75 -9.89 7.41
C THR A 252 -9.66 -9.33 8.31
N LEU A 253 -9.18 -8.11 8.05
CA LEU A 253 -8.17 -7.44 8.86
C LEU A 253 -8.67 -7.10 10.26
N GLU A 254 -9.90 -6.58 10.38
CA GLU A 254 -10.53 -6.35 11.68
C GLU A 254 -10.65 -7.65 12.49
N LYS A 255 -11.02 -8.76 11.82
CA LYS A 255 -11.11 -10.08 12.46
C LYS A 255 -9.76 -10.60 12.94
N LEU A 256 -8.66 -10.21 12.29
CA LEU A 256 -7.32 -10.57 12.71
C LEU A 256 -6.72 -9.57 13.71
N GLY A 257 -7.46 -8.53 14.13
CA GLY A 257 -7.08 -7.62 15.20
C GLY A 257 -6.47 -6.29 14.77
N TRP A 258 -6.43 -5.99 13.46
CA TRP A 258 -6.06 -4.65 12.99
C TRP A 258 -7.15 -3.64 13.29
N ASN A 259 -6.75 -2.40 13.58
CA ASN A 259 -7.66 -1.27 13.59
C ASN A 259 -7.88 -0.81 12.15
N VAL A 260 -9.13 -0.76 11.69
CA VAL A 260 -9.49 -0.46 10.31
C VAL A 260 -10.61 0.57 10.28
N THR A 261 -10.48 1.55 9.40
CA THR A 261 -11.58 2.40 8.95
C THR A 261 -11.84 2.07 7.49
N PHE A 262 -13.06 1.65 7.16
CA PHE A 262 -13.49 1.37 5.80
C PHE A 262 -14.46 2.44 5.31
N MET A 263 -14.19 3.02 4.14
CA MET A 263 -15.00 4.04 3.49
C MET A 263 -15.48 3.53 2.13
N LEU A 264 -16.77 3.66 1.85
CA LEU A 264 -17.37 3.34 0.56
C LEU A 264 -17.99 4.61 -0.02
N TYR A 265 -17.62 4.97 -1.25
CA TYR A 265 -18.09 6.19 -1.89
C TYR A 265 -19.06 5.88 -3.03
N ASP A 266 -20.30 6.33 -2.90
CA ASP A 266 -21.42 5.96 -3.78
C ASP A 266 -21.23 6.35 -5.26
N GLU A 267 -20.51 7.43 -5.53
CA GLU A 267 -20.34 8.02 -6.88
C GLU A 267 -18.92 7.81 -7.45
N LEU A 268 -18.09 7.00 -6.78
CA LEU A 268 -16.70 6.77 -7.15
C LEU A 268 -16.56 5.47 -7.96
N GLU A 269 -15.86 5.56 -9.10
CA GLU A 269 -15.46 4.42 -9.94
C GLU A 269 -14.06 3.89 -9.52
N HIS A 270 -13.26 3.35 -10.44
CA HIS A 270 -11.91 2.79 -10.15
C HIS A 270 -10.81 3.87 -10.06
N TRP A 271 -11.07 4.95 -9.34
CA TRP A 271 -10.12 6.05 -9.14
C TRP A 271 -10.30 6.68 -7.76
N TYR A 272 -9.64 7.80 -7.51
CA TYR A 272 -9.92 8.60 -6.31
C TYR A 272 -10.70 9.88 -6.63
N MET A 273 -11.37 10.44 -5.63
CA MET A 273 -12.15 11.66 -5.77
C MET A 273 -11.86 12.71 -4.70
N PRO A 274 -12.24 13.99 -4.91
CA PRO A 274 -11.96 15.06 -3.95
C PRO A 274 -12.48 14.79 -2.53
N ASP A 275 -13.69 14.27 -2.38
CA ASP A 275 -14.26 13.97 -1.06
C ASP A 275 -13.50 12.84 -0.36
N GLU A 276 -13.06 11.82 -1.11
CA GLU A 276 -12.22 10.76 -0.58
C GLU A 276 -10.86 11.28 -0.09
N LEU A 277 -10.24 12.21 -0.83
CA LEU A 277 -8.99 12.82 -0.39
C LEU A 277 -9.18 13.76 0.81
N GLU A 278 -10.35 14.36 1.00
CA GLU A 278 -10.65 15.12 2.22
C GLU A 278 -10.83 14.19 3.42
N ASP A 279 -11.53 13.07 3.28
CA ASP A 279 -11.63 12.07 4.35
C ASP A 279 -10.26 11.46 4.69
N MET A 280 -9.42 11.23 3.67
CA MET A 280 -8.03 10.85 3.88
C MET A 280 -7.25 11.96 4.61
N ALA A 281 -7.45 13.24 4.26
CA ALA A 281 -6.84 14.36 4.97
C ALA A 281 -7.27 14.39 6.45
N ILE A 282 -8.55 14.19 6.75
CA ILE A 282 -9.06 14.09 8.13
C ILE A 282 -8.38 12.92 8.86
N TYR A 283 -8.22 11.78 8.21
CA TYR A 283 -7.49 10.64 8.78
C TYR A 283 -6.02 10.98 9.10
N LEU A 284 -5.33 11.66 8.19
CA LEU A 284 -3.93 12.09 8.39
C LEU A 284 -3.81 13.06 9.58
N ASP A 285 -4.71 14.02 9.71
CA ASP A 285 -4.71 14.96 10.83
C ASP A 285 -5.09 14.26 12.15
N VAL A 286 -6.30 13.70 12.21
CA VAL A 286 -6.93 13.28 13.46
C VAL A 286 -6.36 11.96 14.00
N VAL A 287 -6.01 11.03 13.11
CA VAL A 287 -5.56 9.69 13.52
C VAL A 287 -4.04 9.56 13.47
N VAL A 288 -3.41 9.98 12.38
CA VAL A 288 -1.94 9.90 12.26
C VAL A 288 -1.26 11.02 13.04
N GLY A 289 -1.91 12.18 13.22
CA GLY A 289 -1.33 13.33 13.91
C GLY A 289 -0.44 14.20 13.02
N VAL A 290 -0.71 14.23 11.71
CA VAL A 290 0.00 15.08 10.75
C VAL A 290 -0.48 16.53 10.92
N PRO A 291 0.39 17.48 11.31
CA PRO A 291 -0.03 18.86 11.52
C PRO A 291 -0.53 19.52 10.24
N GLU A 292 -1.75 20.05 10.28
CA GLU A 292 -2.27 20.94 9.23
C GLU A 292 -1.55 22.30 9.23
N ALA A 293 -1.66 23.02 8.11
CA ALA A 293 -1.29 24.43 8.03
C ALA A 293 -2.12 25.30 9.01
N GLU A 294 -1.47 26.34 9.56
CA GLU A 294 -2.11 27.30 10.46
C GLU A 294 -3.10 28.25 9.78
#